data_AF-A0AAW4ZVV6-F1
#
_entry.id   AF-A0AAW4ZVV6-F1
#
_cell.length_a   1.000
_cell.length_b   1.000
_cell.length_c   1.000
_cell.angle_alpha   90.00
_cell.angle_beta   90.00
_cell.angle_gamma   90.00
#
_symmetry.space_group_name_H-M   'P 1'
#
loop_
_entity.id
_entity.type
_entity.pdbx_description
1 polymer ?
#
loop_
_entity_poly.entity_id
_entity_poly.type
_entity_poly.pdbx_seq_one_letter_code
_entity_poly.pdbx_strand_id
1 'polypeptide(L)'
;GFAGDSAGAMLSLATVLWLRDKQIHCGNISAVLLWYGLYGLRDSTSRRLYGGEWDGLRQQDLEEYDNAYLTALGSRDAPYYCLFNNDLTQDIPPCFIASAQYDPLIDDSVTLFKTLEAHQLACEYKMYPGTLHAFLHYSRMMKVADDAIRDGAHYFVKQLTL
;
A
#
# COMPACT_ATOMS: atom_id res chain seq x y z
N GLY A 1 -11.24 -3.00 -10.30
CA GLY A 1 -10.50 -2.45 -9.14
C GLY A 1 -9.02 -2.53 -9.42
N PHE A 2 -8.20 -2.12 -8.45
CA PHE A 2 -6.74 -2.18 -8.52
C PHE A 2 -6.21 -3.07 -7.40
N ALA A 3 -5.06 -3.71 -7.63
CA ALA A 3 -4.47 -4.63 -6.69
C ALA A 3 -2.95 -4.62 -6.89
N GLY A 4 -2.19 -4.60 -5.80
CA GLY A 4 -0.75 -4.68 -5.89
C GLY A 4 -0.08 -4.83 -4.54
N ASP A 5 1.15 -5.31 -4.57
CA ASP A 5 1.97 -5.56 -3.41
C ASP A 5 3.26 -4.73 -3.44
N SER A 6 3.73 -4.25 -2.28
CA SER A 6 4.92 -3.38 -2.19
C SER A 6 4.82 -2.13 -3.09
N ALA A 7 5.78 -1.90 -3.98
CA ALA A 7 5.72 -0.84 -4.99
C ALA A 7 4.49 -0.96 -5.92
N GLY A 8 3.96 -2.16 -6.16
CA GLY A 8 2.70 -2.36 -6.87
C GLY A 8 1.48 -1.84 -6.10
N ALA A 9 1.51 -1.86 -4.76
CA ALA A 9 0.48 -1.26 -3.93
C ALA A 9 0.52 0.28 -4.04
N MET A 10 1.73 0.86 -4.03
CA MET A 10 1.94 2.29 -4.31
C MET A 10 1.35 2.66 -5.67
N LEU A 11 1.74 1.95 -6.73
CA LEU A 11 1.26 2.21 -8.10
C LEU A 11 -0.25 2.06 -8.22
N SER A 12 -0.85 1.08 -7.53
CA SER A 12 -2.29 0.86 -7.51
C SER A 12 -3.02 2.08 -6.96
N LEU A 13 -2.65 2.55 -5.77
CA LEU A 13 -3.29 3.72 -5.16
C LEU A 13 -2.98 5.01 -5.92
N ALA A 14 -1.73 5.21 -6.36
CA ALA A 14 -1.33 6.36 -7.17
C ALA A 14 -2.12 6.45 -8.47
N THR A 15 -2.37 5.31 -9.13
CA THR A 15 -3.20 5.25 -10.35
C THR A 15 -4.65 5.66 -10.06
N VAL A 16 -5.23 5.19 -8.96
CA VAL A 16 -6.58 5.60 -8.55
C VAL A 16 -6.66 7.10 -8.32
N LEU A 17 -5.70 7.67 -7.58
CA LEU A 17 -5.62 9.12 -7.34
C LEU A 17 -5.43 9.88 -8.66
N TRP A 18 -4.58 9.39 -9.56
CA TRP A 18 -4.38 10.00 -10.88
C TRP A 18 -5.67 10.02 -11.70
N LEU A 19 -6.39 8.90 -11.76
CA LEU A 19 -7.66 8.81 -12.49
C LEU A 19 -8.70 9.78 -11.93
N ARG A 20 -8.81 9.87 -10.60
CA ARG A 20 -9.69 10.82 -9.91
C ARG A 20 -9.30 12.27 -10.25
N ASP A 21 -8.06 12.64 -9.98
CA ASP A 21 -7.57 14.02 -10.10
C ASP A 21 -7.58 14.53 -11.54
N LYS A 22 -7.40 13.62 -12.52
CA LYS A 22 -7.46 13.93 -13.96
C LYS A 22 -8.83 13.71 -14.58
N GLN A 23 -9.83 13.32 -13.78
CA GLN A 23 -11.19 13.04 -14.24
C GLN A 23 -11.24 12.04 -15.41
N ILE A 24 -10.39 11.01 -15.35
CA ILE A 24 -10.31 9.97 -16.37
C ILE A 24 -11.26 8.83 -15.99
N HIS A 25 -12.28 8.61 -16.81
CA HIS A 25 -13.24 7.53 -16.60
C HIS A 25 -12.74 6.20 -17.18
N CYS A 26 -12.59 5.18 -16.33
CA CYS A 26 -12.18 3.82 -16.73
C CYS A 26 -13.13 2.74 -16.19
N GLY A 27 -14.39 3.11 -15.91
CA GLY A 27 -15.35 2.28 -15.19
C GLY A 27 -15.31 2.50 -13.68
N ASN A 28 -16.25 1.88 -12.95
CA ASN A 28 -16.33 2.00 -11.50
C ASN A 28 -15.20 1.18 -10.82
N ILE A 29 -14.40 1.83 -9.97
CA ILE A 29 -13.35 1.16 -9.20
C ILE A 29 -13.99 0.60 -7.92
N SER A 30 -14.37 -0.67 -7.93
CA SER A 30 -15.06 -1.28 -6.77
C SER A 30 -14.21 -1.36 -5.50
N ALA A 31 -12.90 -1.60 -5.64
CA ALA A 31 -11.96 -1.63 -4.52
C ALA A 31 -10.51 -1.50 -4.98
N VAL A 32 -9.64 -1.16 -4.03
CA VAL A 32 -8.18 -1.15 -4.14
C VAL A 32 -7.60 -2.10 -3.09
N LEU A 33 -6.84 -3.10 -3.51
CA LEU A 33 -6.24 -4.11 -2.63
C LEU A 33 -4.74 -3.85 -2.51
N LEU A 34 -4.28 -3.58 -1.30
CA LEU A 34 -2.96 -3.03 -1.02
C LEU A 34 -2.23 -3.91 -0.01
N TRP A 35 -1.23 -4.68 -0.46
CA TRP A 35 -0.42 -5.51 0.45
C TRP A 35 0.95 -4.87 0.68
N TYR A 36 1.27 -4.61 1.95
CA TYR A 36 2.57 -4.13 2.46
C TYR A 36 3.19 -2.99 1.61
N GLY A 37 2.36 -2.01 1.26
CA GLY A 37 2.78 -0.89 0.42
C GLY A 37 3.57 0.19 1.15
N LEU A 38 4.25 1.00 0.36
CA LEU A 38 4.85 2.28 0.73
C LEU A 38 4.07 3.43 0.07
N TYR A 39 3.76 4.49 0.80
CA TYR A 39 2.87 5.56 0.32
C TYR A 39 3.45 6.96 0.51
N GLY A 40 4.68 7.08 1.03
CA GLY A 40 5.41 8.34 1.03
C GLY A 40 6.14 8.68 2.33
N LEU A 41 6.04 7.86 3.39
CA LEU A 41 6.83 8.13 4.58
C LEU A 41 8.32 8.00 4.24
N ARG A 42 9.08 9.02 4.61
CA ARG A 42 10.54 9.02 4.46
C ARG A 42 11.24 8.31 5.62
N ASP A 43 10.63 8.40 6.80
CA ASP A 43 11.11 7.82 8.03
C ASP A 43 9.90 7.48 8.92
N SER A 44 10.06 6.49 9.79
CA SER A 44 9.03 6.03 10.71
C SER A 44 9.64 5.13 11.80
N THR A 45 8.85 4.75 12.81
CA THR A 45 9.36 3.85 13.85
C THR A 45 9.71 2.49 13.25
N SER A 46 8.86 1.95 12.37
CA SER A 46 9.12 0.68 11.70
C SER A 46 10.33 0.71 10.78
N ARG A 47 10.54 1.80 10.02
CA ARG A 47 11.72 1.97 9.14
C ARG A 47 13.03 2.03 9.94
N ARG A 48 12.99 2.41 11.21
CA ARG A 48 14.15 2.42 12.13
C ARG A 48 14.36 1.08 12.83
N LEU A 49 13.30 0.30 13.06
CA LEU A 49 13.35 -0.96 13.80
C LEU A 49 13.55 -2.19 12.91
N TYR A 50 13.03 -2.16 11.68
CA TYR A 50 13.01 -3.29 10.75
C TYR A 50 13.74 -2.95 9.45
N GLY A 51 13.86 -3.95 8.58
CA GLY A 51 14.67 -3.87 7.36
C GLY A 51 16.09 -4.41 7.56
N GLY A 52 16.51 -5.31 6.70
CA GLY A 52 17.79 -5.99 6.80
C GLY A 52 18.19 -6.72 5.53
N GLU A 53 19.32 -7.41 5.60
CA GLU A 53 19.81 -8.21 4.45
C GLU A 53 18.86 -9.34 4.07
N TRP A 54 18.03 -9.82 5.01
CA TRP A 54 17.10 -10.93 4.81
C TRP A 54 15.82 -10.56 4.04
N ASP A 55 15.45 -9.27 4.01
CA ASP A 55 14.27 -8.76 3.30
C ASP A 55 14.62 -7.77 2.18
N GLY A 56 15.87 -7.30 2.12
CA GLY A 56 16.33 -6.34 1.11
C GLY A 56 15.72 -4.95 1.29
N LEU A 57 15.33 -4.59 2.52
CA LEU A 57 14.68 -3.32 2.84
C LEU A 57 15.41 -2.54 3.92
N ARG A 58 16.75 -2.57 3.92
CA ARG A 58 17.51 -1.58 4.70
C ARG A 58 17.15 -0.18 4.23
N GLN A 59 17.40 0.81 5.07
CA GLN A 59 17.23 2.21 4.69
C GLN A 59 17.97 2.54 3.37
N GLN A 60 19.16 2.00 3.16
CA GLN A 60 19.95 2.18 1.94
C GLN A 60 19.26 1.55 0.72
N ASP A 61 18.71 0.34 0.85
CA ASP A 61 17.97 -0.33 -0.23
C ASP A 61 16.75 0.49 -0.65
N LEU A 62 15.99 1.01 0.33
CA LEU A 62 14.85 1.89 0.08
C LEU A 62 15.27 3.20 -0.61
N GLU A 63 16.40 3.80 -0.19
CA GLU A 63 16.95 4.98 -0.85
C GLU A 63 17.38 4.70 -2.30
N GLU A 64 17.94 3.52 -2.58
CA GLU A 64 18.29 3.09 -3.94
C GLU A 64 17.04 2.92 -4.82
N TYR A 65 15.97 2.30 -4.30
CA TYR A 65 14.69 2.20 -5.01
C TYR A 65 14.08 3.57 -5.31
N ASP A 66 14.10 4.48 -4.33
CA ASP A 66 13.63 5.86 -4.52
C ASP A 66 14.43 6.56 -5.62
N ASN A 67 15.76 6.42 -5.64
CA ASN A 67 16.64 7.05 -6.61
C ASN A 67 16.51 6.43 -8.02
N ALA A 68 16.18 5.15 -8.10
CA ALA A 68 15.93 4.48 -9.38
C ALA A 68 14.56 4.87 -9.97
N TYR A 69 13.55 5.05 -9.11
CA TYR A 69 12.20 5.40 -9.53
C TYR A 69 12.06 6.89 -9.88
N LEU A 70 12.63 7.77 -9.05
CA LEU A 70 12.58 9.21 -9.26
C LEU A 70 13.68 9.62 -10.23
N THR A 71 13.27 10.15 -11.40
CA THR A 71 14.23 10.78 -12.32
C THR A 71 14.89 12.01 -11.66
N ALA A 72 15.92 12.59 -12.28
CA ALA A 72 16.57 13.81 -11.78
C ALA A 72 15.62 15.01 -11.60
N LEU A 73 14.43 14.98 -12.21
CA LEU A 73 13.38 15.99 -12.07
C LEU A 73 12.23 15.54 -11.14
N GLY A 74 12.27 14.30 -10.65
CA GLY A 74 11.28 13.73 -9.74
C GLY A 74 11.42 14.31 -8.34
N SER A 75 10.29 14.64 -7.72
CA SER A 75 10.23 15.10 -6.33
C SER A 75 9.66 14.02 -5.43
N ARG A 76 10.32 13.77 -4.29
CA ARG A 76 9.76 12.94 -3.21
C ARG A 76 8.49 13.55 -2.60
N ASP A 77 8.18 14.81 -2.90
CA ASP A 77 6.95 15.49 -2.45
C ASP A 77 5.82 15.45 -3.49
N ALA A 78 6.07 14.87 -4.68
CA ALA A 78 5.04 14.77 -5.71
C ALA A 78 3.82 13.96 -5.18
N PRO A 79 2.58 14.42 -5.41
CA PRO A 79 1.37 13.84 -4.79
C PRO A 79 0.97 12.47 -5.36
N TYR A 80 1.65 12.00 -6.41
CA TYR A 80 1.51 10.64 -6.96
C TYR A 80 2.67 9.72 -6.57
N TYR A 81 3.53 10.20 -5.67
CA TYR A 81 4.63 9.45 -5.06
C TYR A 81 4.47 9.46 -3.53
N CYS A 82 4.53 10.64 -2.91
CA CYS A 82 4.10 10.83 -1.53
C CYS A 82 2.59 11.05 -1.54
N LEU A 83 1.84 9.96 -1.47
CA LEU A 83 0.38 9.97 -1.57
C LEU A 83 -0.27 10.69 -0.38
N PHE A 84 0.44 10.80 0.76
CA PHE A 84 0.02 11.61 1.90
C PHE A 84 0.00 13.13 1.61
N ASN A 85 0.67 13.58 0.54
CA ASN A 85 0.57 14.96 0.06
C ASN A 85 -0.60 15.16 -0.92
N ASN A 86 -1.33 14.11 -1.29
CA ASN A 86 -2.55 14.21 -2.08
C ASN A 86 -3.78 14.37 -1.18
N ASP A 87 -4.91 14.75 -1.75
CA ASP A 87 -6.19 14.74 -1.05
C ASP A 87 -6.62 13.29 -0.80
N LEU A 88 -6.56 12.85 0.46
CA LEU A 88 -7.05 11.55 0.93
C LEU A 88 -8.33 11.69 1.78
N THR A 89 -9.04 12.81 1.64
CA THR A 89 -10.21 13.14 2.47
C THR A 89 -11.53 12.75 1.81
N GLN A 90 -11.53 12.49 0.51
CA GLN A 90 -12.73 12.23 -0.29
C GLN A 90 -12.43 11.43 -1.56
N ASP A 91 -13.48 10.84 -2.13
CA ASP A 91 -13.46 10.17 -3.44
C ASP A 91 -12.36 9.11 -3.61
N ILE A 92 -12.00 8.46 -2.50
CA ILE A 92 -11.13 7.28 -2.50
C ILE A 92 -12.02 6.03 -2.54
N PRO A 93 -11.86 5.14 -3.55
CA PRO A 93 -12.56 3.86 -3.59
C PRO A 93 -12.26 2.99 -2.36
N PRO A 94 -13.12 2.02 -2.02
CA PRO A 94 -12.90 1.15 -0.87
C PRO A 94 -11.52 0.48 -0.84
N CYS A 95 -10.78 0.62 0.26
CA CYS A 95 -9.41 0.10 0.37
C CYS A 95 -9.29 -1.10 1.34
N PHE A 96 -8.69 -2.19 0.87
CA PHE A 96 -8.16 -3.23 1.75
C PHE A 96 -6.66 -3.02 1.94
N ILE A 97 -6.23 -2.78 3.17
CA ILE A 97 -4.85 -2.44 3.52
C ILE A 97 -4.27 -3.55 4.39
N ALA A 98 -3.37 -4.32 3.80
CA ALA A 98 -2.67 -5.41 4.47
C ALA A 98 -1.23 -5.00 4.79
N SER A 99 -0.71 -5.42 5.95
CA SER A 99 0.69 -5.20 6.32
C SER A 99 1.33 -6.45 6.92
N ALA A 100 2.65 -6.53 6.84
CA ALA A 100 3.44 -7.56 7.50
C ALA A 100 4.01 -7.04 8.83
N GLN A 101 4.01 -7.87 9.88
CA GLN A 101 4.39 -7.44 11.23
C GLN A 101 5.83 -6.93 11.34
N TYR A 102 6.78 -7.60 10.67
CA TYR A 102 8.21 -7.29 10.73
C TYR A 102 8.69 -6.65 9.43
N ASP A 103 7.92 -5.69 8.93
CA ASP A 103 8.18 -4.96 7.70
C ASP A 103 8.49 -3.49 8.02
N PRO A 104 9.59 -2.90 7.51
CA PRO A 104 9.84 -1.48 7.69
C PRO A 104 8.71 -0.58 7.15
N LEU A 105 7.87 -1.07 6.23
CA LEU A 105 6.77 -0.32 5.61
C LEU A 105 5.42 -0.43 6.35
N ILE A 106 5.35 -1.14 7.49
CA ILE A 106 4.09 -1.26 8.24
C ILE A 106 3.51 0.10 8.64
N ASP A 107 4.35 1.08 9.04
CA ASP A 107 3.87 2.41 9.42
C ASP A 107 3.27 3.18 8.23
N ASP A 108 3.73 2.96 6.99
CA ASP A 108 3.08 3.52 5.80
C ASP A 108 1.64 3.00 5.70
N SER A 109 1.44 1.69 5.88
CA SER A 109 0.10 1.05 5.84
C SER A 109 -0.81 1.51 6.97
N VAL A 110 -0.28 1.60 8.20
CA VAL A 110 -1.02 2.10 9.37
C VAL A 110 -1.41 3.57 9.17
N THR A 111 -0.49 4.40 8.66
CA THR A 111 -0.76 5.81 8.40
C THR A 111 -1.85 5.98 7.33
N LEU A 112 -1.78 5.23 6.23
CA LEU A 112 -2.81 5.26 5.19
C LEU A 112 -4.18 4.88 5.77
N PHE A 113 -4.27 3.77 6.51
CA PHE A 113 -5.51 3.34 7.14
C PHE A 113 -6.08 4.42 8.06
N LYS A 114 -5.25 4.99 8.95
CA LYS A 114 -5.69 6.01 9.90
C LYS A 114 -6.16 7.29 9.22
N THR A 115 -5.50 7.69 8.13
CA THR A 115 -5.93 8.84 7.33
C THR A 115 -7.31 8.60 6.71
N LEU A 116 -7.54 7.45 6.06
CA LEU A 116 -8.83 7.14 5.44
C LEU A 116 -9.95 6.99 6.49
N GLU A 117 -9.66 6.32 7.62
CA GLU A 117 -10.58 6.13 8.74
C GLU A 117 -11.02 7.47 9.35
N ALA A 118 -10.08 8.42 9.51
CA ALA A 118 -10.36 9.76 10.04
C ALA A 118 -11.33 10.58 9.18
N HIS A 119 -11.46 10.25 7.89
CA HIS A 119 -12.39 10.85 6.94
C HIS A 119 -13.59 9.96 6.60
N GLN A 120 -13.81 8.89 7.37
CA GLN A 120 -14.95 7.96 7.22
C GLN A 120 -15.01 7.31 5.83
N LEU A 121 -13.86 7.17 5.17
CA LEU A 121 -13.74 6.49 3.89
C LEU A 121 -13.75 4.98 4.12
N ALA A 122 -14.37 4.24 3.20
CA ALA A 122 -14.48 2.79 3.30
C ALA A 122 -13.10 2.13 3.23
N CYS A 123 -12.62 1.62 4.37
CA CYS A 123 -11.35 0.93 4.43
C CYS A 123 -11.36 -0.19 5.48
N GLU A 124 -10.54 -1.21 5.25
CA GLU A 124 -10.27 -2.28 6.19
C GLU A 124 -8.77 -2.49 6.31
N TYR A 125 -8.26 -2.62 7.54
CA TYR A 125 -6.85 -2.86 7.81
C TYR A 125 -6.63 -4.20 8.49
N LYS A 126 -5.63 -4.95 8.02
CA LYS A 126 -5.22 -6.22 8.60
C LYS A 126 -3.69 -6.37 8.62
N MET A 127 -3.13 -6.53 9.82
CA MET A 127 -1.73 -6.92 9.99
C MET A 127 -1.62 -8.44 10.07
N TYR A 128 -0.70 -9.04 9.33
CA TYR A 128 -0.41 -10.48 9.37
C TYR A 128 0.76 -10.74 10.33
N PRO A 129 0.54 -11.49 11.42
CA PRO A 129 1.56 -11.71 12.44
C PRO A 129 2.65 -12.67 11.96
N GLY A 130 3.88 -12.44 12.40
CA GLY A 130 5.03 -13.31 12.10
C GLY A 130 5.54 -13.24 10.67
N THR A 131 5.07 -12.30 9.84
CA THR A 131 5.48 -12.17 8.43
C THR A 131 6.48 -11.05 8.22
N LEU A 132 7.41 -11.29 7.29
CA LEU A 132 8.28 -10.27 6.69
C LEU A 132 7.61 -9.65 5.46
N HIS A 133 8.25 -8.62 4.91
CA HIS A 133 7.89 -8.08 3.61
C HIS A 133 7.86 -9.17 2.51
N ALA A 134 7.07 -8.94 1.45
CA ALA A 134 6.90 -9.84 0.32
C ALA A 134 6.31 -11.23 0.64
N PHE A 135 5.71 -11.42 1.82
CA PHE A 135 5.24 -12.75 2.25
C PHE A 135 4.17 -13.38 1.33
N LEU A 136 3.44 -12.56 0.55
CA LEU A 136 2.35 -13.00 -0.32
C LEU A 136 2.81 -14.02 -1.37
N HIS A 137 4.08 -13.95 -1.77
CA HIS A 137 4.69 -14.84 -2.77
C HIS A 137 4.91 -16.27 -2.25
N TYR A 138 4.81 -16.50 -0.94
CA TYR A 138 5.10 -17.80 -0.31
C TYR A 138 3.85 -18.66 -0.03
N SER A 139 2.73 -18.44 -0.72
CA SER A 139 1.47 -19.18 -0.51
C SER A 139 1.59 -20.71 -0.59
N ARG A 140 2.58 -21.23 -1.32
CA ARG A 140 2.87 -22.67 -1.37
C ARG A 140 3.43 -23.24 -0.06
N MET A 141 4.01 -22.41 0.79
CA MET A 141 4.71 -22.81 2.03
C MET A 141 4.08 -22.17 3.27
N MET A 142 3.42 -21.03 3.13
CA MET A 142 2.88 -20.22 4.21
C MET A 142 1.37 -20.09 4.03
N LYS A 143 0.60 -20.74 4.92
CA LYS A 143 -0.86 -20.60 4.94
C LYS A 143 -1.29 -19.14 5.07
N VAL A 144 -0.57 -18.35 5.88
CA VAL A 144 -0.85 -16.93 6.09
C VAL A 144 -0.79 -16.10 4.79
N ALA A 145 0.00 -16.51 3.81
CA ALA A 145 0.06 -15.86 2.50
C ALA A 145 -1.18 -16.16 1.64
N ASP A 146 -1.66 -17.41 1.62
CA ASP A 146 -2.93 -17.76 0.97
C ASP A 146 -4.11 -17.07 1.67
N ASP A 147 -4.13 -17.05 3.00
CA ASP A 147 -5.13 -16.34 3.80
C ASP A 147 -5.17 -14.85 3.40
N ALA A 148 -4.00 -14.20 3.29
CA ALA A 148 -3.92 -12.79 2.93
C ALA A 148 -4.44 -12.46 1.52
N ILE A 149 -4.26 -13.37 0.57
CA ILE A 149 -4.82 -13.25 -0.79
C ILE A 149 -6.35 -13.40 -0.72
N ARG A 150 -6.84 -14.41 0.01
CA ARG A 150 -8.28 -14.68 0.16
C ARG A 150 -9.00 -13.53 0.85
N ASP A 151 -8.41 -12.95 1.89
CA ASP A 151 -9.00 -11.82 2.60
C ASP A 151 -9.21 -10.62 1.68
N GLY A 152 -8.20 -10.26 0.87
CA GLY A 152 -8.34 -9.22 -0.14
C GLY A 152 -9.39 -9.56 -1.21
N ALA A 153 -9.45 -10.82 -1.65
CA ALA A 153 -10.47 -11.27 -2.59
C ALA A 153 -11.89 -11.23 -2.01
N HIS A 154 -12.07 -11.64 -0.75
CA HIS A 154 -13.35 -11.55 -0.05
C HIS A 154 -13.78 -10.10 0.12
N TYR A 155 -12.86 -9.21 0.48
CA TYR A 155 -13.12 -7.77 0.53
C TYR A 155 -13.59 -7.26 -0.83
N PHE A 156 -12.88 -7.60 -1.91
CA PHE A 156 -13.25 -7.20 -3.27
C PHE A 156 -14.67 -7.66 -3.64
N VAL A 157 -15.01 -8.93 -3.40
CA VAL A 157 -16.33 -9.49 -3.70
C VAL A 157 -17.42 -8.77 -2.90
N LYS A 158 -17.18 -8.44 -1.62
CA LYS A 158 -18.12 -7.68 -0.79
C LYS A 158 -18.41 -6.30 -1.41
N GLN A 159 -17.42 -5.63 -1.97
CA GLN A 159 -17.60 -4.32 -2.64
C GLN A 159 -18.32 -4.41 -3.99
N LEU A 160 -18.43 -5.58 -4.62
CA LEU A 160 -19.25 -5.75 -5.82
C LEU A 160 -20.75 -5.84 -5.51
N THR A 161 -21.09 -6.14 -4.25
CA THR A 161 -22.48 -6.37 -3.80
C THR A 161 -23.09 -5.19 -3.05
N LEU A 162 -22.32 -4.13 -2.80
CA LEU A 162 -22.73 -2.88 -2.17
C LEU A 162 -23.05 -1.82 -3.24
#